data_AF-A0A7X6M228-F1
#
_entry.id   AF-A0A7X6M228-F1
#
_cell.length_a   1.000
_cell.length_b   1.000
_cell.length_c   1.000
_cell.angle_alpha   90.00
_cell.angle_beta   90.00
_cell.angle_gamma   90.00
#
_symmetry.space_group_name_H-M   'P 1'
#
loop_
_entity.id
_entity.type
_entity.pdbx_description
1 polymer ?
#
loop_
_entity_poly.entity_id
_entity_poly.type
_entity_poly.pdbx_seq_one_letter_code
_entity_poly.pdbx_strand_id
1 'polypeptide(L)'
;MPTKPTVGVGSIIGNAWVKCDVAPERHELRLGLQIRTGGSWRTEQLISNATIPYPRATYAVKASCTPGLWRVQAQAVGSLSGRPFDFVDYSMERFVTADDCARGN
;
A
#
# COMPACT_ATOMS: atom_id res chain seq x y z
N MET A 1 2.26 -8.39 1.05
CA MET A 1 2.74 -8.22 -0.33
C MET A 1 1.97 -7.11 -1.02
N PRO A 2 2.61 -5.95 -1.21
CA PRO A 2 2.10 -4.86 -2.03
C PRO A 2 2.23 -5.20 -3.52
N THR A 3 1.40 -4.58 -4.35
CA THR A 3 1.42 -4.72 -5.81
C THR A 3 1.72 -3.39 -6.46
N LYS A 4 2.25 -3.42 -7.68
CA LYS A 4 2.56 -2.21 -8.46
C LYS A 4 1.33 -1.29 -8.52
N PRO A 5 1.45 0.03 -8.26
CA PRO A 5 0.33 0.94 -8.36
C PRO A 5 -0.34 0.89 -9.73
N THR A 6 -1.66 1.00 -9.74
CA THR A 6 -2.46 1.15 -10.96
C THR A 6 -2.98 2.57 -11.08
N VAL A 7 -3.09 3.07 -12.31
CA VAL A 7 -3.71 4.36 -12.59
C VAL A 7 -5.17 4.10 -12.96
N GLY A 8 -6.09 4.72 -12.21
CA GLY A 8 -7.51 4.78 -12.53
C GLY A 8 -7.92 6.18 -12.99
N VAL A 9 -9.22 6.36 -13.26
CA VAL A 9 -9.78 7.67 -13.61
C VAL A 9 -9.57 8.64 -12.44
N GLY A 10 -8.75 9.67 -12.66
CA GLY A 10 -8.46 10.74 -11.70
C GLY A 10 -7.69 10.30 -10.46
N SER A 11 -7.15 9.07 -10.44
CA SER A 11 -6.61 8.49 -9.22
C SER A 11 -5.52 7.45 -9.43
N ILE A 12 -4.73 7.23 -8.38
CA ILE A 12 -3.74 6.16 -8.32
C ILE A 12 -4.13 5.25 -7.17
N ILE A 13 -4.12 3.95 -7.46
CA ILE A 13 -4.60 2.91 -6.55
C ILE A 13 -3.41 2.01 -6.19
N GLY A 14 -3.15 1.88 -4.90
CA GLY A 14 -2.23 0.90 -4.36
C GLY A 14 -2.99 -0.26 -3.75
N ASN A 15 -2.55 -1.49 -4.02
CA ASN A 15 -3.14 -2.68 -3.41
C ASN A 15 -2.07 -3.50 -2.70
N ALA A 16 -2.46 -4.14 -1.61
CA ALA A 16 -1.66 -5.15 -0.93
C ALA A 16 -2.54 -6.28 -0.42
N TRP A 17 -1.92 -7.43 -0.19
CA TRP A 17 -2.55 -8.51 0.56
C TRP A 17 -1.60 -9.07 1.60
N VAL A 18 -2.18 -9.57 2.69
CA VAL A 18 -1.49 -10.29 3.75
C VAL A 18 -2.06 -11.69 3.80
N LYS A 19 -1.19 -12.69 3.97
CA LYS A 19 -1.59 -14.07 4.23
C LYS A 19 -0.97 -14.51 5.54
N CYS A 20 -1.77 -15.13 6.39
CA CYS A 20 -1.34 -15.77 7.62
C CYS A 20 -1.88 -17.20 7.64
N ASP A 21 -0.99 -18.19 7.75
CA ASP A 21 -1.39 -19.60 7.86
C ASP A 21 -2.00 -19.90 9.23
N VAL A 22 -1.62 -19.12 10.25
CA VAL A 22 -2.22 -19.10 11.60
C VAL A 22 -2.63 -17.68 11.92
N ALA A 23 -3.85 -17.48 12.42
CA ALA A 23 -4.34 -16.16 12.79
C ALA A 23 -3.55 -15.60 13.99
N PRO A 24 -2.94 -14.41 13.88
CA PRO A 24 -2.24 -13.76 14.99
C PRO A 24 -3.19 -13.22 16.06
N GLU A 25 -2.69 -12.95 17.28
CA GLU A 25 -3.50 -12.32 18.33
C GLU A 25 -3.75 -10.83 18.03
N ARG A 26 -2.79 -10.17 17.39
CA ARG A 26 -2.89 -8.78 16.95
C ARG A 26 -2.34 -8.65 15.54
N HIS A 27 -2.99 -7.83 14.75
CA HIS A 27 -2.56 -7.48 13.41
C HIS A 27 -3.04 -6.07 13.07
N GLU A 28 -2.15 -5.25 12.53
CA GLU A 28 -2.48 -3.99 11.87
C GLU A 28 -1.66 -3.91 10.58
N LEU A 29 -2.35 -3.74 9.45
CA LEU A 29 -1.70 -3.36 8.20
C LEU A 29 -1.77 -1.85 8.05
N ARG A 30 -0.61 -1.24 7.79
CA ARG A 30 -0.45 0.13 7.31
C ARG A 30 -0.11 0.08 5.82
N LEU A 31 -0.99 0.63 4.99
CA LEU A 31 -0.82 0.66 3.53
C LEU A 31 -0.66 2.09 3.06
N GLY A 32 0.54 2.42 2.61
CA GLY A 32 0.92 3.74 2.11
C GLY A 32 1.05 3.77 0.59
N LEU A 33 0.54 4.82 -0.03
CA LEU A 33 0.82 5.18 -1.41
C LEU A 33 1.85 6.32 -1.42
N GLN A 34 3.02 6.07 -1.99
CA GLN A 34 4.15 6.99 -1.95
C GLN A 34 4.48 7.53 -3.34
N ILE A 35 4.83 8.81 -3.41
CA ILE A 35 5.38 9.47 -4.59
C ILE A 35 6.83 9.90 -4.34
N ARG A 36 7.67 9.87 -5.37
CA ARG A 36 9.05 10.34 -5.29
C ARG A 36 9.11 11.85 -5.55
N THR A 37 9.56 12.60 -4.55
CA THR A 37 9.70 14.07 -4.58
C THR A 37 11.07 14.45 -4.05
N GLY A 38 11.84 15.24 -4.82
CA GLY A 38 13.17 15.70 -4.38
C GLY A 38 14.15 14.57 -4.05
N GLY A 39 14.03 13.43 -4.74
CA GLY A 39 14.87 12.24 -4.51
C GLY A 39 14.36 11.29 -3.42
N SER A 40 13.47 11.74 -2.54
CA SER A 40 12.90 10.96 -1.43
C SER A 40 11.49 10.49 -1.70
N TRP A 41 11.06 9.45 -1.00
CA TRP A 41 9.68 8.96 -1.04
C TRP A 41 8.83 9.68 0.00
N ARG A 42 7.72 10.30 -0.44
CA ARG A 42 6.72 10.95 0.41
C ARG A 42 5.44 10.13 0.37
N THR A 43 4.83 9.86 1.53
CA THR A 43 3.52 9.21 1.60
C THR A 43 2.42 10.21 1.30
N GLU A 44 1.69 10.02 0.21
CA GLU A 44 0.53 10.85 -0.17
C GLU A 44 -0.73 10.41 0.55
N GLN A 45 -0.93 9.09 0.66
CA GLN A 45 -2.08 8.53 1.35
C GLN A 45 -1.63 7.35 2.20
N LEU A 46 -2.21 7.23 3.39
CA LEU A 46 -2.01 6.12 4.32
C LEU A 46 -3.38 5.62 4.80
N ILE A 47 -3.53 4.31 4.87
CA ILE A 47 -4.61 3.67 5.64
C ILE A 47 -4.02 2.72 6.66
N SER A 48 -4.70 2.57 7.79
CA SER A 48 -4.46 1.53 8.79
C SER A 48 -5.68 0.63 8.87
N ASN A 49 -5.46 -0.68 8.98
CA ASN A 49 -6.54 -1.65 9.10
C ASN A 49 -6.12 -2.81 10.03
N ALA A 50 -6.90 -3.01 11.10
CA ALA A 50 -6.65 -4.01 12.13
C ALA A 50 -7.33 -5.38 11.89
N THR A 51 -7.91 -5.61 10.71
CA THR A 51 -8.48 -6.90 10.33
C THR A 51 -7.41 -7.98 10.44
N ILE A 52 -7.69 -9.02 11.22
CA ILE A 52 -6.85 -10.21 11.35
C ILE A 52 -7.04 -11.09 10.11
N PRO A 53 -6.01 -11.31 9.28
CA PRO A 53 -6.13 -12.12 8.07
C PRO A 53 -6.24 -13.62 8.42
N TYR A 54 -7.24 -14.31 7.87
CA TYR A 54 -7.30 -15.78 7.88
C TYR A 54 -8.08 -16.35 6.67
N PRO A 55 -7.42 -17.08 5.74
CA PRO A 55 -5.97 -17.11 5.56
C PRO A 55 -5.45 -15.80 4.95
N ARG A 56 -6.32 -14.96 4.35
CA ARG A 56 -5.90 -13.79 3.57
C ARG A 56 -6.82 -12.59 3.78
N ALA A 57 -6.23 -11.40 3.81
CA ALA A 57 -6.93 -10.13 3.68
C ALA A 57 -6.31 -9.28 2.57
N THR A 58 -7.15 -8.51 1.88
CA THR A 58 -6.77 -7.61 0.78
C THR A 58 -7.12 -6.18 1.13
N TYR A 59 -6.26 -5.25 0.73
CA TYR A 59 -6.33 -3.86 1.12
C TYR A 59 -6.06 -2.97 -0.08
N ALA A 60 -6.73 -1.83 -0.13
CA ALA A 60 -6.57 -0.85 -1.18
C ALA A 60 -6.45 0.55 -0.58
N VAL A 61 -5.57 1.36 -1.14
CA VAL A 61 -5.39 2.77 -0.82
C VAL A 61 -5.47 3.58 -2.11
N LYS A 62 -6.06 4.77 -2.06
CA LYS A 62 -6.29 5.61 -3.24
C LYS A 62 -5.82 7.03 -2.96
N ALA A 63 -5.08 7.62 -3.89
CA ALA A 63 -4.78 9.05 -3.88
C ALA A 63 -5.25 9.71 -5.18
N SER A 64 -5.36 11.04 -5.18
CA SER A 64 -5.54 11.83 -6.40
C SER A 64 -4.40 11.56 -7.38
N CYS A 65 -4.69 11.56 -8.68
CA CYS A 65 -3.65 11.35 -9.68
C CYS A 65 -2.74 12.58 -9.77
N THR A 66 -1.46 12.37 -9.44
CA THR A 66 -0.40 13.36 -9.64
C THR A 66 0.71 12.72 -10.46
N PRO A 67 1.23 13.38 -11.50
CA PRO A 67 2.35 12.86 -12.28
C PRO A 67 3.58 12.65 -11.40
N GLY A 68 4.31 11.56 -11.65
CA GLY A 68 5.51 11.24 -10.88
C GLY A 68 5.78 9.74 -10.80
N LEU A 69 6.77 9.39 -9.99
CA LEU A 69 7.13 8.00 -9.74
C LEU A 69 6.48 7.55 -8.43
N TRP A 70 5.67 6.49 -8.52
CA TRP A 70 4.85 6.01 -7.43
C TRP A 70 5.25 4.61 -6.98
N ARG A 71 5.05 4.29 -5.70
CA ARG A 71 5.13 2.92 -5.16
C ARG A 71 4.15 2.73 -4.01
N VAL A 72 3.87 1.49 -3.68
CA VAL A 72 3.12 1.09 -2.48
C VAL A 72 4.11 0.66 -1.40
N GLN A 73 3.91 1.13 -0.18
CA GLN A 73 4.53 0.59 1.03
C GLN A 73 3.46 -0.17 1.81
N ALA A 74 3.75 -1.41 2.19
CA ALA A 74 2.92 -2.18 3.11
C ALA A 74 3.72 -2.50 4.37
N GLN A 75 3.20 -2.14 5.54
CA GLN A 75 3.76 -2.53 6.83
C GLN A 75 2.73 -3.35 7.62
N ALA A 76 3.07 -4.58 8.01
CA ALA A 76 2.24 -5.42 8.86
C ALA A 76 2.90 -5.53 10.24
N VAL A 77 2.20 -5.08 11.28
CA VAL A 77 2.65 -5.15 12.67
C VAL A 77 1.66 -5.95 13.50
N GLY A 78 2.13 -6.63 14.54
CA GLY A 78 1.25 -7.44 15.36
C GLY A 78 1.96 -8.36 16.33
N SER A 79 1.26 -9.40 16.77
CA SER A 79 1.81 -10.45 17.63
C SER A 79 1.25 -11.82 17.26
N LEU A 80 2.11 -12.85 17.34
CA LEU A 80 1.74 -14.25 17.19
C LEU A 80 2.44 -15.09 18.26
N SER A 81 1.68 -15.89 19.00
CA SER A 81 2.15 -16.69 20.14
C SER A 81 2.94 -15.86 21.17
N GLY A 82 2.46 -14.65 21.42
CA GLY A 82 3.10 -13.69 22.34
C GLY A 82 4.39 -13.04 21.79
N ARG A 83 4.79 -13.34 20.56
CA ARG A 83 5.97 -12.74 19.91
C ARG A 83 5.53 -11.61 18.97
N PRO A 84 6.08 -10.39 19.10
CA PRO A 84 5.76 -9.31 18.18
C PRO A 84 6.36 -9.57 16.79
N PHE A 85 5.72 -9.04 15.76
CA PHE A 85 6.27 -8.96 14.41
C PHE A 85 6.09 -7.55 13.83
N ASP A 86 7.02 -7.17 12.94
CA ASP A 86 6.98 -5.96 12.13
C ASP A 86 7.62 -6.27 10.78
N PHE A 87 6.80 -6.31 9.73
CA PHE A 87 7.23 -6.57 8.36
C PHE A 87 6.94 -5.37 7.49
N VAL A 88 7.93 -4.91 6.74
CA VAL A 88 7.77 -3.83 5.76
C VAL A 88 8.17 -4.36 4.38
N ASP A 89 7.34 -4.07 3.39
CA ASP A 89 7.56 -4.45 2.00
C ASP A 89 7.14 -3.32 1.06
N TYR A 90 7.73 -3.29 -0.14
CA TYR A 90 7.52 -2.25 -1.14
C TYR A 90 7.18 -2.86 -2.49
N SER A 91 6.26 -2.23 -3.23
CA SER A 91 5.97 -2.67 -4.60
C SER A 91 7.07 -2.25 -5.58
N MET A 92 7.00 -2.82 -6.79
CA MET A 92 7.60 -2.19 -7.97
C MET A 92 7.08 -0.76 -8.16
N GLU A 93 7.91 0.07 -8.78
CA GLU A 93 7.59 1.46 -9.08
C GLU A 93 6.67 1.58 -10.31
N ARG A 94 5.80 2.59 -10.30
CA ARG A 94 4.94 2.99 -11.41
C ARG A 94 5.21 4.45 -11.74
N PHE A 95 5.75 4.70 -12.92
CA PHE A 95 5.78 6.04 -13.49
C PHE A 95 4.39 6.42 -14.00
N VAL A 96 3.92 7.60 -13.63
CA VAL A 96 2.62 8.17 -14.00
C VAL A 96 2.86 9.50 -14.68
N THR A 97 2.34 9.64 -15.90
CA THR A 97 2.49 10.84 -16.73
C THR A 97 1.37 11.85 -16.48
N ALA A 98 1.49 13.06 -17.05
CA ALA A 98 0.40 14.03 -17.06
C ALA A 98 -0.83 13.51 -17.82
N ASP A 99 -0.61 12.84 -18.96
CA ASP A 99 -1.70 12.28 -19.78
C ASP A 99 -2.46 11.17 -19.07
N ASP A 100 -1.75 10.35 -18.28
CA ASP A 100 -2.36 9.33 -17.42
C ASP A 100 -3.38 9.96 -16.46
N CYS A 101 -3.07 11.14 -15.91
CA CYS A 101 -3.97 11.86 -15.01
C CYS A 101 -5.04 12.68 -15.73
N ALA A 102 -4.76 13.19 -16.94
CA ALA A 102 -5.69 14.00 -17.72
C ALA A 102 -6.90 13.20 -18.23
N ARG A 103 -6.73 11.90 -18.51
CA ARG A 103 -7.83 10.97 -18.87
C ARG A 103 -8.83 10.74 -17.73
N GLY A 104 -8.56 11.31 -16.56
CA GLY A 104 -9.34 11.21 -15.34
C GLY A 104 -10.38 12.29 -15.09
N ASN A 105 -10.39 13.35 -15.90
CA ASN A 105 -11.27 14.52 -15.78
C ASN A 105 -12.39 14.50 -16.81
#